data_AF-A0A7I8J1Z5-F1
#
_entry.id   AF-A0A7I8J1Z5-F1
#
_cell.length_a   1.000
_cell.length_b   1.000
_cell.length_c   1.000
_cell.angle_alpha   90.00
_cell.angle_beta   90.00
_cell.angle_gamma   90.00
#
_symmetry.space_group_name_H-M   'P 1'
#
loop_
_entity.id
_entity.type
_entity.pdbx_description
1 polymer ?
#
loop_
_entity_poly.entity_id
_entity_poly.type
_entity_poly.pdbx_seq_one_letter_code
_entity_poly.pdbx_strand_id
1 'polypeptide(L)' 'MPFRSACPTDVLEMIPWDGCKAKQIASAPRTEDCVGCKRCEILTNIKFPVYR' A
#
# COMPACT_ATOMS: atom_id res chain seq x y z
N MET A 1 11.80 -6.69 -2.31
CA MET A 1 11.91 -5.22 -2.44
C MET A 1 10.83 -4.61 -1.55
N PRO A 2 11.15 -3.96 -0.43
CA PRO A 2 10.15 -3.52 0.53
C PRO A 2 9.31 -2.36 -0.02
N PHE A 3 7.99 -2.42 0.19
CA PHE A 3 6.99 -1.40 -0.18
C PHE A 3 7.37 0.04 0.21
N ARG A 4 8.20 0.18 1.25
CA ARG A 4 8.79 1.43 1.74
C ARG A 4 9.50 2.25 0.65
N SER A 5 10.04 1.60 -0.38
CA SER A 5 10.72 2.30 -1.48
C SER A 5 9.75 2.93 -2.49
N ALA A 6 8.46 2.59 -2.47
CA ALA A 6 7.49 3.12 -3.42
C ALA A 6 6.96 4.49 -2.98
N CYS A 7 6.58 4.66 -1.71
CA CYS A 7 6.08 5.96 -1.23
C CYS A 7 7.16 6.71 -0.44
N PRO A 8 7.53 7.94 -0.84
CA PRO A 8 8.51 8.76 -0.12
C PRO A 8 8.06 9.11 1.31
N THR A 9 6.74 9.14 1.55
CA THR A 9 6.15 9.48 2.85
C THR A 9 5.73 8.25 3.66
N ASP A 10 6.06 7.03 3.22
CA ASP A 10 5.73 5.80 3.95
C ASP A 10 4.23 5.68 4.31
N VAL A 11 3.33 6.08 3.41
CA VAL A 11 1.89 6.01 3.68
C VAL A 11 1.35 4.56 3.65
N LEU A 12 2.18 3.59 3.26
CA LEU A 12 1.80 2.21 2.98
C LEU A 12 2.37 1.26 4.04
N GLU A 13 1.53 0.37 4.55
CA GLU A 13 1.90 -0.68 5.50
C GLU A 13 1.38 -2.04 5.03
N MET A 14 2.12 -3.13 5.28
CA MET A 14 1.66 -4.49 4.99
C MET A 14 0.92 -5.04 6.20
N ILE A 15 -0.36 -5.36 6.03
CA ILE A 15 -1.18 -5.98 7.07
C ILE A 15 -1.48 -7.44 6.71
N PRO A 16 -1.58 -8.35 7.69
CA PRO A 16 -1.99 -9.72 7.45
C PRO A 16 -3.44 -9.76 6.92
N TRP A 17 -3.67 -10.52 5.85
CA TRP A 17 -4.97 -10.64 5.21
C TRP A 17 -5.14 -12.00 4.52
N ASP A 18 -6.02 -12.86 5.03
CA ASP A 18 -6.24 -14.21 4.49
C ASP A 18 -7.01 -14.26 3.16
N GLY A 19 -7.54 -13.13 2.68
CA GLY A 19 -8.24 -13.06 1.38
C GLY A 19 -7.34 -13.04 0.14
N CYS A 20 -6.02 -13.14 0.30
CA CYS A 20 -5.05 -13.26 -0.78
C CYS A 20 -4.12 -14.44 -0.53
N LYS A 21 -3.62 -15.10 -1.59
CA LYS A 21 -2.66 -16.23 -1.50
C LYS A 21 -1.40 -15.87 -0.70
N ALA A 22 -1.00 -14.60 -0.73
CA ALA A 22 0.14 -14.08 0.01
C ALA A 22 -0.11 -13.88 1.52
N LYS A 23 -1.36 -14.07 1.98
CA LYS A 23 -1.82 -13.80 3.35
C LYS A 23 -1.52 -12.39 3.87
N GLN A 24 -1.27 -11.45 2.96
CA GLN A 24 -0.83 -10.10 3.25
C GLN A 24 -1.38 -9.15 2.18
N ILE A 25 -1.72 -7.94 2.58
CA ILE A 25 -2.16 -6.85 1.70
C ILE A 25 -1.49 -5.55 2.14
N ALA A 26 -1.21 -4.64 1.20
CA ALA A 26 -0.80 -3.30 1.61
C ALA A 26 -2.02 -2.42 1.87
N SER A 27 -2.02 -1.74 3.01
CA SER A 27 -3.01 -0.77 3.45
C SER A 27 -2.39 0.62 3.49
N ALA A 28 -3.21 1.65 3.32
CA ALA A 28 -2.81 3.05 3.33
C ALA A 28 -3.55 3.85 4.42
N PRO A 29 -3.32 3.55 5.72
CA PRO A 29 -4.05 4.22 6.81
C PRO A 29 -3.74 5.72 6.89
N ARG A 30 -2.58 6.15 6.36
CA ARG A 30 -2.11 7.55 6.37
C ARG A 30 -2.21 8.18 4.98
N THR A 31 -3.38 8.08 4.35
CA THR A 31 -3.59 8.70 3.03
C THR A 31 -3.56 10.24 3.12
N GLU A 32 -3.80 10.82 4.29
CA GLU A 32 -3.68 12.26 4.55
C GLU A 32 -2.25 12.79 4.36
N ASP A 33 -1.23 11.97 4.64
CA ASP A 33 0.18 12.32 4.43
C ASP A 33 0.64 12.09 2.97
N CYS A 34 -0.28 11.70 2.07
CA CYS A 34 0.05 11.40 0.69
C CYS A 34 0.34 12.67 -0.11
N VAL A 35 1.58 12.79 -0.56
CA VAL A 35 2.03 13.90 -1.45
C VAL A 35 1.68 13.70 -2.93
N GLY A 36 0.82 12.72 -3.25
CA GLY A 36 0.39 12.47 -4.63
C GLY A 36 1.49 11.97 -5.56
N CYS A 37 2.51 11.28 -5.04
CA CYS A 37 3.67 10.83 -5.83
C CYS A 37 3.35 9.76 -6.90
N LYS A 38 2.20 9.08 -6.80
CA LYS A 38 1.70 8.01 -7.69
C LYS A 38 2.63 6.81 -7.92
N ARG A 39 3.77 6.75 -7.25
CA ARG A 39 4.72 5.62 -7.30
C ARG A 39 4.17 4.33 -6.71
N CYS A 40 3.05 4.39 -6.00
CA CYS A 40 2.31 3.21 -5.55
C CYS A 40 1.47 2.57 -6.67
N GLU A 41 1.17 3.27 -7.77
CA GLU A 41 0.37 2.75 -8.89
C GLU A 41 1.11 1.67 -9.70
N ILE A 42 2.45 1.71 -9.75
CA ILE A 42 3.26 0.68 -10.43
C ILE A 42 3.28 -0.64 -9.66
N LEU A 43 2.85 -0.64 -8.40
CA LEU A 43 2.71 -1.85 -7.62
C LEU A 43 1.37 -2.49 -7.99
N THR A 44 1.34 -3.16 -9.14
CA THR A 44 0.15 -3.77 -9.74
C THR A 44 -0.57 -4.80 -8.85
N ASN A 45 0.01 -5.16 -7.70
CA ASN A 45 -0.57 -6.05 -6.69
C ASN A 45 -1.25 -5.33 -5.51
N ILE A 46 -1.10 -4.01 -5.38
CA ILE A 46 -1.99 -3.20 -4.56
C ILE A 46 -3.04 -2.59 -5.46
N LYS A 47 -4.06 -3.39 -5.80
CA LYS A 47 -5.38 -2.77 -5.74
C LYS A 47 -5.44 -2.16 -4.34
N PHE A 48 -5.78 -0.89 -4.23
CA PHE A 48 -6.09 -0.23 -2.97
C PHE A 48 -7.57 -0.53 -2.62
N PRO A 49 -8.03 -1.74 -2.18
CA PRO A 49 -9.36 -1.86 -1.62
C PRO A 49 -9.25 -1.75 -0.10
N VAL A 50 -8.73 -0.63 0.40
CA VAL A 50 -8.93 -0.27 1.81
C VAL A 50 -9.18 1.24 1.89
N TYR A 51 -9.95 1.78 0.94
CA TYR A 51 -10.90 2.81 1.32
C TYR A 51 -11.91 2.11 2.21
N ARG A 52 -11.82 2.39 3.50
CA ARG A 52 -13.03 2.49 4.30
C ARG A 52 -13.95 3.53 3.67
#